data_AF-A0A516NRJ6-F1
#
_entry.id   AF-A0A516NRJ6-F1
#
_cell.length_a   1.000
_cell.length_b   1.000
_cell.length_c   1.000
_cell.angle_alpha   90.00
_cell.angle_beta   90.00
_cell.angle_gamma   90.00
#
_symmetry.space_group_name_H-M   'P 1'
#
loop_
_entity.id
_entity.type
_entity.pdbx_description
1 polymer ?
#
loop_
_entity_poly.entity_id
_entity_poly.type
_entity_poly.pdbx_seq_one_letter_code
_entity_poly.pdbx_strand_id
1 'polypeptide(L)' 'MGLVSVPEDANAVTVRVMLSCTNPQWAQSDPHKAMQVHIECEVGVCVTKTVAHQMLREQGKLVPDSGRTR' A
#
# COMPACT_ATOMS: atom_id res chain seq x y z
N MET A 1 14.23 -3.04 9.20
CA MET A 1 12.94 -2.55 8.68
C MET A 1 12.62 -1.27 9.43
N GLY A 2 12.87 -0.12 8.81
CA GLY A 2 12.56 1.17 9.42
C GLY A 2 11.05 1.35 9.44
N LEU A 3 10.50 1.60 10.62
CA LEU A 3 9.14 2.12 10.73
C LEU A 3 9.08 3.36 9.83
N VAL A 4 8.14 3.43 8.91
CA VAL A 4 7.81 4.70 8.24
C VAL A 4 7.19 5.57 9.32
N SER A 5 8.04 6.21 10.12
CA SER A 5 7.65 7.21 11.11
C SER A 5 7.14 8.40 10.33
N VAL A 6 5.85 8.69 10.51
CA VAL A 6 5.27 9.96 10.09
C VAL A 6 6.11 11.05 10.78
N PRO A 7 6.62 12.06 10.04
CA PRO A 7 7.36 13.16 10.64
C PRO A 7 6.55 13.78 11.77
N GLU A 8 7.17 14.10 12.91
CA GLU A 8 6.46 14.66 14.09
C GLU A 8 5.75 15.99 13.78
N ASP A 9 6.15 16.67 12.70
CA ASP A 9 5.60 17.93 12.18
C ASP A 9 4.75 17.75 10.90
N ALA A 10 4.42 16.51 10.53
CA ALA A 10 3.66 16.25 9.31
C ALA A 10 2.24 16.83 9.40
N ASN A 11 1.98 17.85 8.59
CA ASN A 11 0.62 18.37 8.43
C ASN A 11 -0.25 17.42 7.58
N ALA A 12 -1.57 17.63 7.63
CA ALA A 12 -2.54 16.80 6.91
C ALA A 12 -2.30 16.73 5.39
N VAL A 13 -1.73 17.78 4.80
CA VAL A 13 -1.42 17.83 3.36
C VAL A 13 -0.28 16.86 3.04
N THR A 14 0.79 16.89 3.83
CA THR A 14 1.93 15.97 3.70
C THR A 14 1.49 14.51 3.83
N VAL A 15 0.66 14.20 4.83
CA VAL A 15 0.12 12.85 5.02
C VAL A 15 -0.74 12.43 3.82
N ARG A 16 -1.59 13.33 3.30
CA ARG A 16 -2.43 13.04 2.13
C ARG A 16 -1.61 12.77 0.87
N VAL A 17 -0.53 13.52 0.64
CA VAL A 17 0.37 13.30 -0.50
C VAL A 17 1.09 11.97 -0.37
N MET A 18 1.58 11.64 0.84
CA MET A 18 2.25 10.37 1.13
C MET A 18 1.34 9.17 0.86
N LEU A 19 0.07 9.24 1.28
CA LEU A 19 -0.94 8.19 1.10
C LEU A 19 -1.67 8.25 -0.25
N SER A 20 -1.18 9.05 -1.19
CA SER A 20 -1.84 9.21 -2.50
C SER A 20 -1.69 7.95 -3.38
N CYS A 21 -2.65 7.77 -4.30
CA CYS A 21 -2.64 6.68 -5.28
C CYS A 21 -1.45 6.72 -6.24
N THR A 22 -0.71 7.84 -6.28
CA THR A 22 0.40 8.11 -7.20
C THR A 22 1.76 8.04 -6.50
N ASN A 23 1.84 7.52 -5.27
CA ASN A 23 3.09 7.37 -4.53
C ASN A 23 3.54 5.89 -4.44
N PRO A 24 4.19 5.36 -5.50
CA PRO A 24 4.65 3.97 -5.49
C PRO A 24 5.80 3.71 -4.50
N GLN A 25 6.57 4.74 -4.14
CA GLN A 25 7.73 4.58 -3.24
C GLN A 25 7.30 4.15 -1.84
N TRP A 26 6.19 4.69 -1.35
CA TRP A 26 5.62 4.27 -0.08
C TRP A 26 5.17 2.80 -0.11
N ALA A 27 4.54 2.36 -1.20
CA ALA A 27 4.14 0.96 -1.38
C ALA A 27 5.32 -0.02 -1.42
N GLN A 28 6.49 0.39 -1.92
CA GLN A 28 7.69 -0.46 -1.88
C GLN A 28 8.22 -0.63 -0.44
N SER A 29 8.10 0.42 0.38
CA SER A 29 8.61 0.44 1.75
C SER A 29 7.68 -0.30 2.71
N ASP A 30 6.36 -0.11 2.57
CA ASP A 30 5.34 -0.72 3.42
C ASP A 30 4.14 -1.23 2.60
N PRO A 31 4.31 -2.35 1.87
CA PRO A 31 3.30 -2.83 0.94
C PRO A 31 2.04 -3.33 1.65
N HIS A 32 2.14 -3.86 2.88
CA HIS A 32 0.95 -4.27 3.64
C HIS A 32 0.08 -3.08 4.01
N LYS A 33 0.69 -2.00 4.52
CA LYS A 33 -0.05 -0.80 4.90
C LYS A 33 -0.64 -0.09 3.68
N ALA A 34 0.09 -0.06 2.57
CA ALA A 34 -0.42 0.45 1.30
C ALA A 34 -1.68 -0.30 0.83
N MET A 35 -1.71 -1.64 0.94
CA MET A 35 -2.91 -2.42 0.60
C MET A 35 -4.10 -2.10 1.51
N GLN A 36 -3.87 -1.83 2.79
CA GLN A 36 -4.92 -1.48 3.76
C GLN A 36 -5.47 -0.08 3.54
N VAL A 37 -4.61 0.92 3.32
CA VAL A 37 -5.06 2.31 3.07
C VAL A 37 -5.81 2.41 1.75
N HIS A 38 -5.35 1.69 0.73
CA HIS A 38 -6.00 1.63 -0.58
C HIS A 38 -6.99 0.46 -0.69
N ILE A 39 -7.66 0.06 0.39
CA ILE A 39 -8.56 -1.11 0.39
C ILE A 39 -9.67 -0.97 -0.65
N GLU A 40 -10.19 0.24 -0.85
CA GLU A 40 -11.25 0.55 -1.82
C GLU A 40 -10.75 0.76 -3.26
N CYS A 41 -9.44 0.88 -3.47
CA CYS A 41 -8.89 1.04 -4.82
C CYS A 41 -8.81 -0.30 -5.57
N GLU A 42 -8.63 -0.26 -6.89
CA GLU A 42 -8.44 -1.45 -7.72
C GLU A 42 -6.97 -1.65 -8.11
N VAL A 43 -6.50 -2.91 -8.13
CA VAL A 43 -5.18 -3.29 -8.64
C VAL A 43 -5.19 -3.15 -10.17
N GLY A 44 -4.16 -2.52 -10.74
CA GLY A 44 -4.10 -2.16 -12.16
C GLY A 44 -4.60 -0.74 -12.46
N VAL A 45 -5.38 -0.13 -11.55
CA VAL A 45 -5.86 1.25 -11.67
C VAL A 45 -5.11 2.18 -10.72
N CYS A 46 -4.99 1.80 -9.44
CA CYS A 46 -4.22 2.57 -8.45
C CYS A 46 -2.75 2.14 -8.50
N VAL A 47 -1.85 3.08 -8.82
CA VAL A 47 -0.41 2.81 -8.93
C VAL A 47 0.14 2.27 -7.61
N THR A 48 -0.14 2.95 -6.50
CA THR A 48 0.30 2.55 -5.15
C THR A 48 -0.17 1.13 -4.80
N LYS A 49 -1.46 0.81 -4.99
CA LYS A 49 -2.00 -0.53 -4.71
C LYS A 49 -1.39 -1.60 -5.61
N THR A 50 -1.14 -1.28 -6.88
CA THR A 50 -0.56 -2.20 -7.85
C THR A 50 0.86 -2.58 -7.47
N VAL A 51 1.69 -1.59 -7.11
CA VAL A 51 3.06 -1.82 -6.65
C VAL A 51 3.06 -2.62 -5.34
N ALA A 52 2.20 -2.26 -4.39
CA ALA A 52 2.08 -2.99 -3.13
C ALA A 52 1.70 -4.46 -3.35
N HIS A 53 0.69 -4.70 -4.20
CA HIS A 53 0.26 -6.04 -4.57
C HIS A 53 1.39 -6.84 -5.24
N GLN A 54 2.10 -6.26 -6.20
CA GLN A 54 3.24 -6.92 -6.86
C GLN A 54 4.33 -7.28 -5.84
N MET A 55 4.70 -6.35 -4.96
CA MET A 55 5.69 -6.61 -3.91
C MET A 55 5.29 -7.78 -3.00
N LEU A 56 4.03 -7.83 -2.57
CA LEU A 56 3.56 -8.93 -1.73
C LEU A 56 3.48 -10.26 -2.49
N ARG A 57 3.17 -10.24 -3.80
CA ARG A 57 3.20 -11.45 -4.65
C ARG A 57 4.61 -11.99 -4.79
N GLU A 58 5.57 -11.13 -5.11
CA GLU A 58 6.99 -11.50 -5.26
C GLU A 58 7.57 -12.01 -3.94
N GLN A 59 7.14 -11.45 -2.81
CA GLN A 59 7.51 -11.93 -1.48
C GLN A 59 6.79 -13.23 -1.05
N GLY A 60 5.87 -13.77 -1.86
CA GLY A 60 5.08 -14.96 -1.53
C GLY A 60 4.08 -14.75 -0.37
N LYS A 61 3.72 -13.50 -0.07
CA LYS A 61 2.85 -13.11 1.05
C LYS A 61 1.36 -12.99 0.68
N LEU A 62 1.05 -13.05 -0.61
CA LEU A 62 -0.33 -13.13 -1.08
C LEU A 62 -0.69 -14.59 -1.32
N VAL A 63 -1.65 -15.06 -0.54
CA VAL A 63 -2.29 -16.35 -0.76
C VAL A 63 -3.50 -16.11 -1.66
N PRO A 64 -3.66 -16.88 -2.76
CA PRO A 64 -4.88 -16.86 -3.55
C PRO A 64 -6.09 -17.03 -2.63
N ASP A 65 -7.16 -16.30 -2.89
CA ASP A 65 -8.40 -16.49 -2.13
C ASP A 65 -8.80 -17.97 -2.22
N SER A 66 -9.00 -18.60 -1.07
CA SER A 66 -9.47 -19.98 -0.95
C SER A 66 -10.89 -20.19 -1.53
N GLY A 67 -11.54 -19.13 -2.02
CA GLY A 67 -12.92 -19.16 -2.50
C GLY A 67 -13.91 -19.25 -1.34
N ARG A 68 -13.50 -18.81 -0.14
CA ARG A 68 -14.37 -18.80 1.03
C ARG A 68 -15.50 -17.82 0.78
N THR A 69 -16.73 -18.29 0.96
CA THR A 69 -17.92 -17.44 0.86
C THR A 69 -17.80 -16.33 1.91
N ARG A 70 -17.95 -15.07 1.46
CA ARG A 70 -17.90 -13.88 2.31
C ARG A 70 -19.12 -13.77 3.22
#